data_AF-A0A6L5FLD8-F1
#
_entry.id   AF-A0A6L5FLD8-F1
#
_cell.length_a   1.000
_cell.length_b   1.000
_cell.length_c   1.000
_cell.angle_alpha   90.00
_cell.angle_beta   90.00
_cell.angle_gamma   90.00
#
_symmetry.space_group_name_H-M   'P 1'
#
loop_
_entity.id
_entity.type
_entity.pdbx_description
1 polymer ?
#
loop_
_entity_poly.entity_id
_entity_poly.type
_entity_poly.pdbx_seq_one_letter_code
_entity_poly.pdbx_strand_id
1 'polypeptide(L)'
;MIGCDSQHPADSFQTRFTSVTRGKRSSGRAVMRNASSRLLVMTLLALGLATSARAEDAAAYPSKPIRVIVPQSPGGGTDVACRLIAQAAEKLLGQPVVVENKPGAGGRIGAALVSKAAPDGYTILYTAKPPLTIQQHLKLKLDFDPGRDFAPVAIMTWAPALLIVRSSFPAKTVQEFVAYAKSNPGKITFGIQGIGAEFHISLELLRQRAGINIIAVPYTGGAPAIVDLLAGRLDAMILVPAATKEHLAAGRLVALATLEDKRAPDFPNVPTVAEAGLPELTGSPWFGFVAPAATPPAIVNKLAGVFSQLQSDAALVKRLNDVGYTLKVTGPAESKALIEAERRAFGKIAAGGRLDKPN
;
A
#
# COMPACT_ATOMS: atom_id res chain seq x y z
N MET A 1 -3.69 -12.28 -55.46
CA MET A 1 -2.94 -13.49 -55.84
C MET A 1 -2.60 -14.21 -54.54
N ILE A 2 -3.09 -15.38 -54.13
CA ILE A 2 -3.90 -16.52 -54.62
C ILE A 2 -4.42 -17.12 -53.28
N GLY A 3 -5.66 -17.49 -52.98
CA GLY A 3 -6.77 -18.04 -53.77
C GLY A 3 -6.80 -19.57 -53.63
N CYS A 4 -7.54 -20.14 -52.67
CA CYS A 4 -8.20 -21.44 -52.87
C CYS A 4 -9.22 -21.80 -51.78
N ASP A 5 -10.48 -21.86 -52.23
CA ASP A 5 -11.64 -22.52 -51.64
C ASP A 5 -11.46 -24.04 -51.46
N SER A 6 -12.26 -24.63 -50.58
CA SER A 6 -13.09 -25.78 -50.98
C SER A 6 -14.20 -26.07 -49.97
N GLN A 7 -15.41 -26.20 -50.51
CA GLN A 7 -16.67 -26.52 -49.87
C GLN A 7 -16.90 -28.05 -49.81
N HIS A 8 -17.62 -28.50 -48.76
CA HIS A 8 -18.67 -29.56 -48.70
C HIS A 8 -18.36 -31.01 -49.16
N PRO A 9 -19.09 -32.06 -48.69
CA PRO A 9 -20.53 -32.06 -48.37
C PRO A 9 -21.00 -32.83 -47.11
N ALA A 10 -22.31 -32.68 -46.88
CA ALA A 10 -23.14 -33.40 -45.94
C ALA A 10 -23.26 -34.89 -46.29
N ASP A 11 -23.48 -35.73 -45.27
CA ASP A 11 -24.12 -37.02 -45.49
C ASP A 11 -25.05 -37.42 -44.34
N SER A 12 -26.23 -37.82 -44.76
CA SER A 12 -27.40 -38.22 -44.00
C SER A 12 -27.30 -39.67 -43.55
N PHE A 13 -27.64 -39.99 -42.30
CA PHE A 13 -28.07 -41.35 -41.94
C PHE A 13 -29.35 -41.32 -41.11
N GLN A 14 -30.39 -41.82 -41.74
CA GLN A 14 -31.74 -42.01 -41.23
C GLN A 14 -31.89 -43.46 -40.73
N THR A 15 -32.56 -43.58 -39.57
CA THR A 15 -33.51 -44.63 -39.17
C THR A 15 -33.04 -46.09 -38.99
N ARG A 16 -33.18 -46.59 -37.74
CA ARG A 16 -33.83 -47.89 -37.49
C ARG A 16 -34.71 -47.82 -36.23
N PHE A 17 -36.00 -48.04 -36.47
CA PHE A 17 -37.03 -48.36 -35.48
C PHE A 17 -36.81 -49.78 -34.95
N THR A 18 -36.93 -49.96 -33.63
CA THR A 18 -37.50 -51.19 -33.05
C THR A 18 -38.34 -50.82 -31.83
N SER A 19 -39.60 -51.17 -31.92
CA SER A 19 -40.67 -51.05 -30.93
C SER A 19 -40.61 -52.12 -29.83
N VAL A 20 -41.51 -51.97 -28.85
CA VAL A 20 -42.00 -52.95 -27.84
C VAL A 20 -41.22 -52.86 -26.51
N THR A 21 -41.80 -52.63 -25.33
CA THR A 21 -43.11 -53.04 -24.79
C THR A 21 -43.61 -52.09 -23.69
N ARG A 22 -44.94 -52.01 -23.57
CA ARG A 22 -45.71 -51.27 -22.56
C ARG A 22 -45.75 -52.08 -21.24
N GLY A 23 -45.09 -51.59 -20.20
CA GLY A 23 -45.10 -52.16 -18.83
C GLY A 23 -45.99 -51.35 -17.87
N LYS A 24 -46.75 -52.05 -17.05
CA LYS A 24 -47.91 -51.62 -16.25
C LYS A 24 -47.66 -50.47 -15.26
N ARG A 25 -48.66 -49.59 -15.15
CA ARG A 25 -48.90 -48.71 -13.99
C ARG A 25 -49.30 -49.56 -12.78
N SER A 26 -48.67 -49.32 -11.63
CA SER A 26 -49.24 -49.63 -10.32
C SER A 26 -48.83 -48.57 -9.28
N SER A 27 -49.84 -47.80 -8.85
CA SER A 27 -50.12 -47.41 -7.47
C SER A 27 -48.95 -47.31 -6.48
N GLY A 28 -48.57 -46.07 -6.12
CA GLY A 28 -47.67 -45.77 -5.00
C GLY A 28 -47.78 -44.33 -4.50
N ARG A 29 -48.96 -43.70 -4.55
CA ARG A 29 -49.20 -42.39 -3.93
C ARG A 29 -49.75 -42.60 -2.52
N ALA A 30 -48.89 -42.70 -1.51
CA ALA A 30 -49.16 -42.28 -0.11
C ALA A 30 -48.08 -42.72 0.90
N VAL A 31 -46.81 -42.29 0.76
CA VAL A 31 -45.87 -42.27 1.92
C VAL A 31 -44.90 -41.07 1.90
N MET A 32 -44.72 -40.39 0.76
CA MET A 32 -43.64 -39.41 0.57
C MET A 32 -43.92 -37.95 1.01
N ARG A 33 -44.82 -37.70 1.98
CA ARG A 33 -45.11 -36.31 2.44
C ARG A 33 -44.39 -35.87 3.72
N ASN A 34 -43.76 -36.79 4.46
CA ASN A 34 -43.12 -36.47 5.74
C ASN A 34 -41.58 -36.65 5.77
N ALA A 35 -40.98 -37.24 4.72
CA ALA A 35 -39.52 -37.45 4.66
C ALA A 35 -38.76 -36.22 4.14
N SER A 36 -39.36 -35.45 3.24
CA SER A 36 -38.78 -34.26 2.62
C SER A 36 -38.66 -33.07 3.58
N SER A 37 -39.56 -32.95 4.56
CA SER A 37 -39.53 -31.87 5.56
C SER A 37 -38.45 -32.06 6.62
N ARG A 38 -38.11 -33.32 6.96
CA ARG A 38 -37.08 -33.63 7.97
C ARG A 38 -35.66 -33.48 7.42
N LEU A 39 -35.45 -33.75 6.13
CA LEU A 39 -34.15 -33.57 5.46
C LEU A 39 -33.83 -32.07 5.25
N LEU A 40 -34.84 -31.24 4.99
CA LEU A 40 -34.68 -29.78 4.86
C LEU A 40 -34.30 -29.12 6.20
N VAL A 41 -34.89 -29.56 7.32
CA VAL A 41 -34.58 -29.07 8.66
C VAL A 41 -33.17 -29.50 9.12
N MET A 42 -32.75 -30.73 8.79
CA MET A 42 -31.37 -31.18 9.08
C MET A 42 -30.31 -30.44 8.25
N THR A 43 -30.63 -30.06 7.00
CA THR A 43 -29.71 -29.28 6.15
C THR A 43 -29.61 -27.82 6.63
N LEU A 44 -30.71 -27.22 7.10
CA LEU A 44 -30.71 -25.89 7.72
C LEU A 44 -29.99 -25.87 9.08
N LEU A 45 -30.07 -26.95 9.86
CA LEU A 45 -29.36 -27.08 11.14
C LEU A 45 -27.85 -27.30 10.93
N ALA A 46 -27.45 -28.05 9.89
CA ALA A 46 -26.05 -28.21 9.51
C ALA A 46 -25.42 -26.91 8.96
N LEU A 47 -26.20 -26.05 8.31
CA LEU A 47 -25.74 -24.73 7.84
C LEU A 47 -25.64 -23.71 8.99
N GLY A 48 -26.37 -23.90 10.09
CA GLY A 48 -26.28 -23.06 11.31
C GLY A 48 -25.05 -23.33 12.19
N LEU A 49 -24.44 -24.52 12.09
CA LEU A 49 -23.26 -24.91 12.87
C LEU A 49 -21.92 -24.54 12.19
N ALA A 50 -21.93 -24.21 10.90
CA ALA A 50 -20.71 -23.90 10.13
C ALA A 50 -20.31 -22.41 10.15
N THR A 51 -21.12 -21.50 10.72
CA THR A 51 -20.84 -20.05 10.74
C THR A 51 -20.49 -19.49 12.11
N SER A 52 -20.27 -20.35 13.10
CA SER A 52 -19.56 -19.94 14.33
C SER A 52 -18.07 -19.86 14.03
N ALA A 53 -17.65 -18.90 13.20
CA ALA A 53 -16.32 -18.33 13.34
C ALA A 53 -16.28 -17.79 14.77
N ARG A 54 -15.81 -18.62 15.71
CA ARG A 54 -15.56 -18.20 17.08
C ARG A 54 -14.64 -17.00 16.94
N ALA A 55 -15.18 -15.81 17.20
CA ALA A 55 -14.36 -14.64 17.43
C ALA A 55 -13.34 -15.10 18.47
N GLU A 56 -12.07 -15.12 18.05
CA GLU A 56 -11.03 -15.58 18.95
C GLU A 56 -11.10 -14.66 20.17
N ASP A 57 -11.15 -15.27 21.35
CA ASP A 57 -11.23 -14.51 22.58
C ASP A 57 -10.04 -13.54 22.60
N ALA A 58 -10.30 -12.24 22.73
CA ALA A 58 -9.24 -11.24 22.77
C ALA A 58 -8.24 -11.50 23.92
N ALA A 59 -8.67 -12.27 24.94
CA ALA A 59 -7.79 -12.78 25.97
C ALA A 59 -6.75 -13.78 25.41
N ALA A 60 -7.16 -14.67 24.50
CA ALA A 60 -6.32 -15.72 23.90
C ALA A 60 -5.53 -15.26 22.65
N TYR A 61 -5.92 -14.15 22.02
CA TYR A 61 -5.21 -13.58 20.88
C TYR A 61 -3.87 -12.94 21.30
N PRO A 62 -2.75 -13.11 20.56
CA PRO A 62 -2.57 -14.04 19.45
C PRO A 62 -2.18 -15.45 19.94
N SER A 63 -2.73 -16.48 19.28
CA SER A 63 -2.42 -17.90 19.51
C SER A 63 -1.51 -18.52 18.45
N LYS A 64 -1.27 -17.78 17.36
CA LYS A 64 -0.46 -18.18 16.20
C LYS A 64 0.28 -16.96 15.61
N PRO A 65 1.22 -17.15 14.66
CA PRO A 65 1.93 -16.04 14.04
C PRO A 65 1.02 -15.01 13.38
N ILE A 66 1.35 -13.73 13.54
CA ILE A 66 0.71 -12.60 12.84
C ILE A 66 1.49 -12.30 11.57
N ARG A 67 0.79 -12.17 10.44
CA ARG A 67 1.35 -11.77 9.16
C ARG A 67 1.18 -10.26 8.96
N VAL A 68 2.29 -9.59 8.70
CA VAL A 68 2.33 -8.18 8.33
C VAL A 68 2.65 -8.06 6.85
N ILE A 69 1.70 -7.54 6.08
CA ILE A 69 1.89 -7.27 4.66
C ILE A 69 2.51 -5.89 4.50
N VAL A 70 3.64 -5.82 3.81
CA VAL A 70 4.31 -4.57 3.43
C VAL A 70 4.19 -4.39 1.92
N PRO A 71 3.51 -3.35 1.42
CA PRO A 71 3.17 -3.24 0.00
C PRO A 71 4.30 -2.62 -0.84
N GLN A 72 5.56 -2.98 -0.55
CA GLN A 72 6.78 -2.48 -1.18
C GLN A 72 7.84 -3.58 -1.28
N SER A 73 8.85 -3.38 -2.14
CA SER A 73 9.94 -4.34 -2.32
C SER A 73 10.77 -4.48 -1.03
N PRO A 74 11.32 -5.68 -0.75
CA PRO A 74 12.16 -5.90 0.43
C PRO A 74 13.42 -5.04 0.41
N GLY A 75 13.97 -4.74 1.59
CA GLY A 75 15.24 -4.02 1.75
C GLY A 75 15.16 -2.49 1.62
N GLY A 76 13.97 -1.93 1.33
CA GLY A 76 13.74 -0.49 1.46
C GLY A 76 13.57 -0.04 2.91
N GLY A 77 13.76 1.25 3.20
CA GLY A 77 13.65 1.81 4.56
C GLY A 77 12.35 1.44 5.29
N THR A 78 11.21 1.44 4.58
CA THR A 78 9.92 1.03 5.13
C THR A 78 9.88 -0.44 5.53
N ASP A 79 10.45 -1.34 4.72
CA ASP A 79 10.52 -2.77 5.04
C ASP A 79 11.42 -3.01 6.26
N VAL A 80 12.57 -2.33 6.31
CA VAL A 80 13.49 -2.40 7.46
C VAL A 80 12.80 -1.89 8.74
N ALA A 81 12.14 -0.73 8.70
CA ALA A 81 11.40 -0.19 9.83
C ALA A 81 10.30 -1.16 10.31
N CYS A 82 9.54 -1.74 9.37
CA CYS A 82 8.52 -2.73 9.68
C CYS A 82 9.09 -3.95 10.41
N ARG A 83 10.21 -4.50 9.92
CA ARG A 83 10.88 -5.67 10.51
C ARG A 83 11.43 -5.37 11.91
N LEU A 84 11.96 -4.16 12.13
CA LEU A 84 12.40 -3.71 13.46
C LEU A 84 11.22 -3.67 14.45
N ILE A 85 10.10 -3.10 14.01
CA ILE A 85 8.87 -3.02 14.83
C ILE A 85 8.31 -4.42 15.09
N ALA A 86 8.24 -5.27 14.07
CA ALA A 86 7.74 -6.65 14.17
C ALA A 86 8.57 -7.47 15.16
N GLN A 87 9.90 -7.38 15.08
CA GLN A 87 10.81 -8.06 16.02
C GLN A 87 10.61 -7.59 17.46
N ALA A 88 10.35 -6.30 17.68
CA ALA A 88 10.08 -5.77 19.03
C ALA A 88 8.69 -6.17 19.53
N ALA A 89 7.68 -6.14 18.65
CA ALA A 89 6.31 -6.54 18.96
C ALA A 89 6.19 -8.03 19.30
N GLU A 90 6.96 -8.90 18.63
CA GLU A 90 7.00 -10.34 18.90
C GLU A 90 7.29 -10.65 20.37
N LYS A 91 8.21 -9.91 21.00
CA LYS A 91 8.56 -10.07 22.42
C LYS A 91 7.39 -9.77 23.36
N LEU A 92 6.53 -8.81 23.00
CA LEU A 92 5.36 -8.41 23.79
C LEU A 92 4.14 -9.28 23.50
N LEU A 93 4.01 -9.76 22.27
CA LEU A 93 2.89 -10.59 21.82
C LEU A 93 3.05 -12.07 22.16
N GLY A 94 4.29 -12.54 22.37
CA GLY A 94 4.59 -13.96 22.61
C GLY A 94 4.34 -14.85 21.39
N GLN A 95 4.15 -14.26 20.21
CA GLN A 95 3.93 -14.95 18.94
C GLN A 95 4.76 -14.28 17.83
N PRO A 96 5.26 -15.06 16.85
CA PRO A 96 6.02 -14.50 15.73
C PRO A 96 5.23 -13.45 14.95
N VAL A 97 5.89 -12.37 14.55
CA VAL A 97 5.34 -11.33 13.67
C VAL A 97 6.08 -11.37 12.34
N VAL A 98 5.48 -12.00 11.34
CA VAL A 98 6.12 -12.34 10.07
C VAL A 98 5.84 -11.26 9.02
N VAL A 99 6.89 -10.61 8.52
CA VAL A 99 6.81 -9.58 7.48
C VAL A 99 6.90 -10.19 6.08
N GLU A 100 5.87 -9.94 5.25
CA GLU A 100 5.76 -10.40 3.86
C GLU A 100 5.59 -9.22 2.90
N ASN A 101 6.48 -9.13 1.90
CA ASN A 101 6.45 -8.07 0.90
C ASN A 101 5.48 -8.40 -0.25
N LYS A 102 4.55 -7.49 -0.54
CA LYS A 102 3.61 -7.56 -1.67
C LYS A 102 3.64 -6.27 -2.50
N PRO A 103 4.74 -6.01 -3.24
CA PRO A 103 4.91 -4.77 -3.99
C PRO A 103 3.94 -4.64 -5.18
N GLY A 104 3.81 -3.40 -5.66
CA GLY A 104 3.21 -3.09 -6.96
C GLY A 104 2.07 -2.07 -6.90
N ALA A 105 1.83 -1.41 -8.03
CA ALA A 105 0.76 -0.42 -8.23
C ALA A 105 0.70 0.70 -7.16
N GLY A 106 1.86 1.18 -6.68
CA GLY A 106 1.91 2.21 -5.63
C GLY A 106 1.42 1.71 -4.26
N GLY A 107 1.41 0.40 -4.05
CA GLY A 107 1.01 -0.28 -2.82
C GLY A 107 -0.41 -0.83 -2.82
N ARG A 108 -1.19 -0.59 -3.89
CA ARG A 108 -2.57 -1.04 -4.01
C ARG A 108 -2.73 -2.56 -3.93
N ILE A 109 -1.77 -3.32 -4.45
CA ILE A 109 -1.84 -4.80 -4.47
C ILE A 109 -1.83 -5.36 -3.04
N GLY A 110 -0.86 -4.95 -2.22
CA GLY A 110 -0.80 -5.39 -0.82
C GLY A 110 -1.99 -4.90 0.01
N ALA A 111 -2.44 -3.66 -0.22
CA ALA A 111 -3.63 -3.14 0.46
C ALA A 111 -4.90 -3.94 0.10
N ALA A 112 -5.13 -4.22 -1.18
CA ALA A 112 -6.27 -5.03 -1.64
C ALA A 112 -6.24 -6.47 -1.11
N LEU A 113 -5.05 -7.02 -0.86
CA LEU A 113 -4.89 -8.34 -0.25
C LEU A 113 -5.37 -8.31 1.20
N VAL A 114 -4.94 -7.31 1.99
CA VAL A 114 -5.32 -7.22 3.40
C VAL A 114 -6.79 -6.83 3.57
N SER A 115 -7.35 -5.95 2.73
CA SER A 115 -8.76 -5.57 2.82
C SER A 115 -9.72 -6.75 2.67
N LYS A 116 -9.28 -7.85 2.04
CA LYS A 116 -10.04 -9.08 1.80
C LYS A 116 -9.63 -10.23 2.73
N ALA A 117 -8.69 -10.02 3.64
CA ALA A 117 -8.25 -11.03 4.59
C ALA A 117 -9.31 -11.30 5.66
N ALA A 118 -9.19 -12.42 6.36
CA ALA A 118 -10.02 -12.71 7.51
C ALA A 118 -9.87 -11.61 8.57
N PRO A 119 -10.96 -11.06 9.13
CA PRO A 119 -10.91 -10.00 10.14
C PRO A 119 -10.60 -10.57 11.54
N ASP A 120 -9.56 -11.39 11.65
CA ASP A 120 -9.17 -12.11 12.87
C ASP A 120 -7.89 -11.56 13.52
N GLY A 121 -7.32 -10.48 12.97
CA GLY A 121 -6.10 -9.84 13.46
C GLY A 121 -4.79 -10.46 12.99
N TYR A 122 -4.81 -11.64 12.35
CA TYR A 122 -3.58 -12.34 11.95
C TYR A 122 -3.04 -11.91 10.60
N THR A 123 -3.75 -11.07 9.85
CA THR A 123 -3.23 -10.44 8.63
C THR A 123 -3.48 -8.95 8.73
N ILE A 124 -2.41 -8.18 8.90
CA ILE A 124 -2.45 -6.72 9.00
C ILE A 124 -1.56 -6.09 7.93
N LEU A 125 -1.84 -4.84 7.59
CA LEU A 125 -1.11 -4.07 6.59
C LEU A 125 -0.25 -3.03 7.31
N TYR A 126 1.05 -3.00 7.01
CA TYR A 126 1.90 -1.85 7.31
C TYR A 126 2.16 -1.08 6.03
N THR A 127 1.59 0.12 5.91
CA THR A 127 1.58 0.89 4.66
C THR A 127 1.94 2.35 4.87
N ALA A 128 2.48 2.95 3.82
CA ALA A 128 2.52 4.41 3.66
C ALA A 128 1.09 4.98 3.53
N LYS A 129 0.96 6.30 3.66
CA LYS A 129 -0.33 7.01 3.55
C LYS A 129 -1.12 6.84 2.24
N PRO A 130 -0.52 6.77 1.02
CA PRO A 130 -1.30 6.94 -0.22
C PRO A 130 -2.42 5.93 -0.45
N PRO A 131 -2.27 4.62 -0.18
CA PRO A 131 -3.38 3.66 -0.27
C PRO A 131 -4.58 4.00 0.62
N LEU A 132 -4.36 4.69 1.74
CA LEU A 132 -5.40 5.01 2.72
C LEU A 132 -6.00 6.41 2.53
N THR A 133 -5.24 7.36 1.96
CA THR A 133 -5.65 8.76 1.93
C THR A 133 -5.76 9.36 0.53
N ILE A 134 -4.82 9.04 -0.38
CA ILE A 134 -4.67 9.78 -1.66
C ILE A 134 -5.31 9.04 -2.83
N GLN A 135 -5.04 7.74 -2.96
CA GLN A 135 -5.23 7.02 -4.23
C GLN A 135 -6.69 6.93 -4.69
N GLN A 136 -7.65 7.02 -3.77
CA GLN A 136 -9.09 7.07 -4.10
C GLN A 136 -9.51 8.34 -4.85
N HIS A 137 -8.70 9.38 -4.79
CA HIS A 137 -8.93 10.64 -5.50
C HIS A 137 -8.22 10.70 -6.85
N LEU A 138 -7.40 9.70 -7.14
CA LEU A 138 -6.72 9.56 -8.42
C LEU A 138 -7.62 8.71 -9.33
N LYS A 139 -7.56 8.93 -10.65
CA LYS A 139 -8.26 8.09 -11.66
C LYS A 139 -7.60 6.72 -11.78
N LEU A 140 -7.57 5.99 -10.67
CA LEU A 140 -6.93 4.70 -10.49
C LEU A 140 -7.98 3.68 -10.11
N LYS A 141 -7.89 2.48 -10.69
CA LYS A 141 -8.68 1.34 -10.22
C LYS A 141 -8.21 0.94 -8.81
N LEU A 142 -9.15 0.94 -7.87
CA LEU A 142 -8.97 0.40 -6.52
C LEU A 142 -9.88 -0.83 -6.35
N ASP A 143 -9.30 -1.93 -5.86
CA ASP A 143 -10.05 -3.16 -5.54
C ASP A 143 -10.44 -3.22 -4.04
N PHE A 144 -10.47 -2.04 -3.39
CA PHE A 144 -10.84 -1.82 -1.99
C PHE A 144 -11.31 -0.36 -1.81
N ASP A 145 -12.10 -0.11 -0.77
CA ASP A 145 -12.46 1.23 -0.29
C ASP A 145 -11.64 1.55 0.98
N PRO A 146 -10.76 2.58 0.95
CA PRO A 146 -9.89 2.86 2.10
C PRO A 146 -10.63 3.39 3.33
N GLY A 147 -11.84 3.96 3.17
CA GLY A 147 -12.66 4.47 4.27
C GLY A 147 -13.55 3.40 4.91
N ARG A 148 -13.87 2.33 4.18
CA ARG A 148 -14.77 1.26 4.62
C ARG A 148 -14.04 -0.04 4.96
N ASP A 149 -12.98 -0.41 4.25
CA ASP A 149 -12.43 -1.77 4.28
C ASP A 149 -11.25 -1.95 5.26
N PHE A 150 -10.84 -0.89 5.97
CA PHE A 150 -9.78 -0.95 6.98
C PHE A 150 -10.18 -0.39 8.35
N ALA A 151 -9.64 -1.01 9.40
CA ALA A 151 -9.64 -0.53 10.77
C ALA A 151 -8.23 -0.02 11.12
N PRO A 152 -8.04 1.30 11.37
CA PRO A 152 -6.75 1.83 11.81
C PRO A 152 -6.31 1.26 13.16
N VAL A 153 -5.07 0.76 13.24
CA VAL A 153 -4.48 0.25 14.49
C VAL A 153 -3.59 1.33 15.10
N ALA A 154 -2.59 1.78 14.37
CA ALA A 154 -1.67 2.83 14.81
C ALA A 154 -0.88 3.40 13.62
N ILE A 155 -0.62 4.70 13.61
CA ILE A 155 0.48 5.29 12.83
C ILE A 155 1.72 5.24 13.71
N MET A 156 2.79 4.68 13.18
CA MET A 156 3.96 4.24 13.95
C MET A 156 5.19 5.09 13.71
N THR A 157 5.42 5.45 12.46
CA THR A 157 6.70 6.05 12.08
C THR A 157 6.51 7.15 11.07
N TRP A 158 7.28 8.22 11.24
CA TRP A 158 7.40 9.33 10.30
C TRP A 158 8.83 9.34 9.78
N ALA A 159 9.01 9.79 8.55
CA ALA A 159 10.33 9.94 7.99
C ALA A 159 10.41 11.25 7.22
N PRO A 160 11.50 12.01 7.36
CA PRO A 160 11.82 13.06 6.40
C PRO A 160 11.89 12.50 4.97
N ALA A 161 11.62 13.36 4.00
CA ALA A 161 11.85 13.06 2.59
C ALA A 161 12.69 14.17 1.95
N LEU A 162 13.64 13.76 1.10
CA LEU A 162 14.56 14.68 0.43
C LEU A 162 14.34 14.63 -1.08
N LEU A 163 14.23 15.80 -1.71
CA LEU A 163 14.42 15.94 -3.14
C LEU A 163 15.92 15.82 -3.42
N ILE A 164 16.32 14.77 -4.13
CA ILE A 164 17.72 14.43 -4.38
C ILE A 164 18.00 14.31 -5.87
N VAL A 165 19.24 14.61 -6.25
CA VAL A 165 19.79 14.43 -7.59
C VAL A 165 21.11 13.66 -7.54
N ARG A 166 21.48 13.03 -8.65
CA ARG A 166 22.83 12.46 -8.80
C ARG A 166 23.92 13.54 -8.70
N SER A 167 25.09 13.20 -8.20
CA SER A 167 26.19 14.16 -7.98
C SER A 167 26.63 14.88 -9.26
N SER A 168 26.57 14.22 -10.42
CA SER A 168 26.90 14.79 -11.73
C SER A 168 25.76 15.58 -12.38
N PHE A 169 24.62 15.75 -11.72
CA PHE A 169 23.52 16.58 -12.24
C PHE A 169 23.90 18.07 -12.16
N PRO A 170 23.59 18.90 -13.18
CA PRO A 170 24.05 20.29 -13.22
C PRO A 170 23.51 21.20 -12.11
N ALA A 171 22.32 20.92 -11.58
CA ALA A 171 21.72 21.71 -10.51
C ALA A 171 22.11 21.21 -9.11
N LYS A 172 22.37 22.14 -8.19
CA LYS A 172 22.65 21.93 -6.76
C LYS A 172 21.67 22.63 -5.84
N THR A 173 20.78 23.46 -6.39
CA THR A 173 19.65 24.07 -5.68
C THR A 173 18.32 23.74 -6.36
N VAL A 174 17.20 23.94 -5.64
CA VAL A 174 15.86 23.80 -6.23
C VAL A 174 15.66 24.80 -7.38
N GLN A 175 16.14 26.03 -7.24
CA GLN A 175 16.01 27.08 -8.25
C GLN A 175 16.77 26.71 -9.53
N GLU A 176 18.00 26.21 -9.40
CA GLU A 176 18.78 25.69 -10.53
C GLU A 176 18.11 24.47 -11.16
N PHE A 177 17.52 23.58 -10.35
CA PHE A 177 16.82 22.40 -10.85
C PHE A 177 15.61 22.80 -11.69
N VAL A 178 14.80 23.74 -11.20
CA VAL A 178 13.65 24.29 -11.93
C VAL A 178 14.10 25.01 -13.20
N ALA A 179 15.14 25.84 -13.13
CA ALA A 179 15.69 26.52 -14.30
C ALA A 179 16.18 25.53 -15.36
N TYR A 180 16.97 24.52 -14.95
CA TYR A 180 17.46 23.48 -15.84
C TYR A 180 16.31 22.70 -16.48
N ALA A 181 15.27 22.35 -15.71
CA ALA A 181 14.08 21.65 -16.20
C ALA A 181 13.28 22.47 -17.22
N LYS A 182 13.15 23.79 -17.01
CA LYS A 182 12.50 24.70 -17.97
C LYS A 182 13.27 24.79 -19.29
N SER A 183 14.60 24.84 -19.23
CA SER A 183 15.46 24.87 -20.42
C SER A 183 15.58 23.51 -21.12
N ASN A 184 15.25 22.41 -20.44
CA ASN A 184 15.40 21.04 -20.94
C ASN A 184 14.12 20.21 -20.75
N PRO A 185 12.97 20.65 -21.33
CA PRO A 185 11.70 19.97 -21.11
C PRO A 185 11.75 18.53 -21.60
N GLY A 186 11.32 17.59 -20.75
CA GLY A 186 11.27 16.16 -21.09
C GLY A 186 12.64 15.46 -21.10
N LYS A 187 13.73 16.12 -20.66
CA LYS A 187 15.06 15.47 -20.59
C LYS A 187 15.41 14.94 -19.20
N ILE A 188 14.76 15.43 -18.15
CA ILE A 188 15.01 14.97 -16.78
C ILE A 188 14.21 13.71 -16.51
N THR A 189 14.89 12.67 -16.04
CA THR A 189 14.27 11.43 -15.56
C THR A 189 14.13 11.45 -14.04
N PHE A 190 12.94 11.12 -13.54
CA PHE A 190 12.59 11.20 -12.13
C PHE A 190 12.01 9.89 -11.62
N GLY A 191 12.68 9.26 -10.64
CA GLY A 191 12.25 8.00 -10.06
C GLY A 191 11.03 8.17 -9.14
N ILE A 192 9.98 7.38 -9.38
CA ILE A 192 8.79 7.30 -8.50
C ILE A 192 8.59 5.85 -8.03
N GLN A 193 8.10 5.65 -6.81
CA GLN A 193 7.87 4.29 -6.25
C GLN A 193 6.50 3.72 -6.66
N GLY A 194 6.14 3.94 -7.92
CA GLY A 194 4.89 3.53 -8.55
C GLY A 194 3.88 4.66 -8.71
N ILE A 195 2.99 4.48 -9.67
CA ILE A 195 1.92 5.43 -9.96
C ILE A 195 0.96 5.50 -8.77
N GLY A 196 0.74 6.72 -8.29
CA GLY A 196 -0.10 7.03 -7.12
C GLY A 196 0.61 6.84 -5.78
N ALA A 197 1.91 6.57 -5.75
CA ALA A 197 2.72 6.64 -4.54
C ALA A 197 2.93 8.10 -4.10
N GLU A 198 3.30 8.32 -2.84
CA GLU A 198 3.44 9.66 -2.26
C GLU A 198 4.35 10.58 -3.07
N PHE A 199 5.53 10.09 -3.44
CA PHE A 199 6.50 10.91 -4.18
C PHE A 199 6.16 11.07 -5.67
N HIS A 200 5.25 10.26 -6.22
CA HIS A 200 4.62 10.57 -7.51
C HIS A 200 3.73 11.80 -7.40
N ILE A 201 2.96 11.90 -6.32
CA ILE A 201 2.10 13.07 -6.03
C ILE A 201 2.94 14.32 -5.81
N SER A 202 4.05 14.21 -5.06
CA SER A 202 5.00 15.33 -4.92
C SER A 202 5.59 15.77 -6.26
N LEU A 203 5.91 14.82 -7.17
CA LEU A 203 6.37 15.14 -8.52
C LEU A 203 5.28 15.86 -9.34
N GLU A 204 4.02 15.41 -9.30
CA GLU A 204 2.95 16.11 -10.03
C GLU A 204 2.73 17.53 -9.50
N LEU A 205 2.77 17.71 -8.19
CA LEU A 205 2.70 19.04 -7.57
C LEU A 205 3.91 19.91 -8.00
N LEU A 206 5.11 19.33 -8.04
CA LEU A 206 6.31 20.02 -8.53
C LEU A 206 6.15 20.47 -9.99
N ARG A 207 5.72 19.56 -10.88
CA ARG A 207 5.48 19.87 -12.31
C ARG A 207 4.51 21.03 -12.48
N GLN A 208 3.39 20.99 -11.76
CA GLN A 208 2.35 22.03 -11.85
C GLN A 208 2.80 23.37 -11.29
N ARG A 209 3.46 23.37 -10.11
CA ARG A 209 3.87 24.60 -9.44
C ARG A 209 5.07 25.27 -10.09
N ALA A 210 6.03 24.47 -10.55
CA ALA A 210 7.22 24.99 -11.22
C ALA A 210 7.02 25.20 -12.73
N GLY A 211 5.97 24.64 -13.33
CA GLY A 211 5.72 24.69 -14.77
C GLY A 211 6.81 23.96 -15.55
N ILE A 212 7.16 22.75 -15.12
CA ILE A 212 8.28 21.96 -15.68
C ILE A 212 7.80 20.62 -16.23
N ASN A 213 8.46 20.17 -17.30
CA ASN A 213 8.21 18.87 -17.91
C ASN A 213 9.34 17.90 -17.57
N ILE A 214 9.02 16.89 -16.76
CA ILE A 214 9.95 15.87 -16.26
C ILE A 214 9.37 14.49 -16.60
N ILE A 215 10.18 13.51 -16.97
CA ILE A 215 9.73 12.13 -17.21
C ILE A 215 9.67 11.36 -15.88
N ALA A 216 8.51 10.80 -15.53
CA ALA A 216 8.39 9.91 -14.38
C ALA A 216 8.77 8.48 -14.76
N VAL A 217 9.65 7.86 -13.99
CA VAL A 217 10.09 6.47 -14.20
C VAL A 217 9.63 5.62 -13.01
N PRO A 218 8.70 4.67 -13.20
CA PRO A 218 8.13 3.89 -12.11
C PRO A 218 9.02 2.73 -11.66
N TYR A 219 9.13 2.56 -10.35
CA TYR A 219 9.81 1.44 -9.68
C TYR A 219 8.90 0.79 -8.64
N THR A 220 9.21 -0.44 -8.24
CA THR A 220 8.49 -1.20 -7.20
C THR A 220 8.89 -0.80 -5.77
N GLY A 221 9.68 0.25 -5.60
CA GLY A 221 10.18 0.76 -4.32
C GLY A 221 11.39 1.68 -4.50
N GLY A 222 11.89 2.26 -3.41
CA GLY A 222 13.07 3.14 -3.43
C GLY A 222 14.40 2.41 -3.69
N ALA A 223 14.51 1.16 -3.24
CA ALA A 223 15.74 0.37 -3.37
C ALA A 223 16.20 0.14 -4.83
N PRO A 224 15.34 -0.29 -5.78
CA PRO A 224 15.77 -0.37 -7.17
C PRO A 224 16.00 1.01 -7.82
N ALA A 225 15.24 2.04 -7.42
CA ALA A 225 15.37 3.38 -7.99
C ALA A 225 16.72 4.05 -7.62
N ILE A 226 17.21 3.87 -6.39
CA ILE A 226 18.47 4.50 -5.98
C ILE A 226 19.68 3.90 -6.71
N VAL A 227 19.64 2.62 -7.08
CA VAL A 227 20.68 1.98 -7.89
C VAL A 227 20.82 2.69 -9.23
N ASP A 228 19.71 2.96 -9.92
CA ASP A 228 19.72 3.63 -11.21
C ASP A 228 20.07 5.13 -11.10
N LEU A 229 19.72 5.79 -10.00
CA LEU A 229 20.17 7.16 -9.71
C LEU A 229 21.68 7.23 -9.53
N LEU A 230 22.27 6.31 -8.76
CA LEU A 230 23.72 6.23 -8.55
C LEU A 230 24.47 5.85 -9.83
N ALA A 231 23.87 5.04 -10.69
CA ALA A 231 24.41 4.67 -12.00
C ALA A 231 24.26 5.78 -13.06
N GLY A 232 23.57 6.88 -12.75
CA GLY A 232 23.33 7.98 -13.69
C GLY A 232 22.25 7.70 -14.74
N ARG A 233 21.43 6.67 -14.55
CA ARG A 233 20.26 6.36 -15.40
C ARG A 233 19.01 7.11 -14.99
N LEU A 234 18.97 7.58 -13.74
CA LEU A 234 18.01 8.58 -13.26
C LEU A 234 18.73 9.89 -12.93
N ASP A 235 18.03 11.01 -13.06
CA ASP A 235 18.57 12.32 -12.70
C ASP A 235 18.18 12.75 -11.29
N ALA A 236 16.94 12.47 -10.89
CA ALA A 236 16.36 12.93 -9.64
C ALA A 236 15.36 11.94 -9.05
N MET A 237 15.09 12.06 -7.75
CA MET A 237 13.92 11.45 -7.12
C MET A 237 13.63 12.15 -5.77
N ILE A 238 12.48 11.84 -5.18
CA ILE A 238 12.29 12.06 -3.74
C ILE A 238 12.38 10.72 -3.03
N LEU A 239 13.14 10.69 -1.93
CA LEU A 239 13.32 9.50 -1.13
C LEU A 239 13.62 9.84 0.34
N VAL A 240 13.34 8.88 1.23
CA VAL A 240 13.64 8.99 2.66
C VAL A 240 15.15 8.86 2.92
N PRO A 241 15.72 9.57 3.92
CA PRO A 241 17.14 9.50 4.27
C PRO A 241 17.66 8.11 4.60
N ALA A 242 16.81 7.19 5.08
CA ALA A 242 17.12 5.79 5.32
C ALA A 242 17.95 5.15 4.19
N ALA A 243 17.58 5.47 2.96
CA ALA A 243 18.20 4.92 1.77
C ALA A 243 19.29 5.82 1.19
N THR A 244 19.40 7.09 1.61
CA THR A 244 20.22 8.10 0.90
C THR A 244 21.34 8.69 1.75
N LYS A 245 21.27 8.59 3.08
CA LYS A 245 22.17 9.28 4.02
C LYS A 245 23.65 8.99 3.76
N GLU A 246 24.01 7.73 3.58
CA GLU A 246 25.41 7.33 3.28
C GLU A 246 25.88 7.85 1.91
N HIS A 247 24.99 7.88 0.91
CA HIS A 247 25.30 8.39 -0.41
C HIS A 247 25.44 9.91 -0.45
N LEU A 248 24.64 10.62 0.36
CA LEU A 248 24.75 12.06 0.56
C LEU A 248 26.06 12.41 1.29
N ALA A 249 26.40 11.69 2.37
CA ALA A 249 27.65 11.86 3.09
C ALA A 249 28.88 11.60 2.22
N ALA A 250 28.82 10.60 1.33
CA ALA A 250 29.86 10.29 0.37
C ALA A 250 29.90 11.22 -0.86
N GLY A 251 29.01 12.22 -0.96
CA GLY A 251 28.95 13.14 -2.10
C GLY A 251 28.51 12.49 -3.42
N ARG A 252 27.94 11.27 -3.39
CA ARG A 252 27.42 10.57 -4.57
C ARG A 252 26.04 11.06 -4.98
N LEU A 253 25.30 11.65 -4.04
CA LEU A 253 24.02 12.31 -4.25
C LEU A 253 24.08 13.73 -3.66
N VAL A 254 23.19 14.59 -4.13
CA VAL A 254 23.00 15.94 -3.58
C VAL A 254 21.53 16.10 -3.19
N ALA A 255 21.28 16.53 -1.96
CA ALA A 255 19.93 16.90 -1.50
C ALA A 255 19.67 18.37 -1.79
N LEU A 256 18.64 18.65 -2.60
CA LEU A 256 18.25 19.99 -3.01
C LEU A 256 17.33 20.65 -1.98
N ALA A 257 16.41 19.87 -1.40
CA ALA A 257 15.49 20.33 -0.37
C ALA A 257 14.92 19.16 0.44
N THR A 258 14.49 19.44 1.67
CA THR A 258 13.64 18.56 2.48
C THR A 258 12.16 18.92 2.30
N LEU A 259 11.29 17.91 2.26
CA LEU A 259 9.84 18.08 2.24
C LEU A 259 9.25 18.31 3.64
N GLU A 260 10.05 18.23 4.68
CA GLU A 260 9.65 18.56 6.05
C GLU A 260 9.33 20.06 6.19
N ASP A 261 8.52 20.39 7.21
CA ASP A 261 8.18 21.77 7.57
C ASP A 261 9.39 22.56 8.10
N LYS A 262 10.40 21.83 8.59
CA LYS A 262 11.66 22.35 9.14
C LYS A 262 12.83 21.59 8.54
N ARG A 263 14.01 22.22 8.57
CA ARG A 263 15.25 21.56 8.15
C ARG A 263 15.52 20.35 9.02
N ALA A 264 15.94 19.26 8.39
CA ALA A 264 16.28 18.03 9.12
C ALA A 264 17.56 18.26 9.96
N PRO A 265 17.61 17.84 11.23
CA PRO A 265 18.81 17.98 12.06
C PRO A 265 20.06 17.32 11.45
N ASP A 266 19.88 16.20 10.75
CA ASP A 266 20.94 15.49 10.03
C ASP A 266 21.42 16.21 8.76
N PHE A 267 20.65 17.18 8.26
CA PHE A 267 20.92 17.94 7.03
C PHE A 267 20.63 19.43 7.21
N PRO A 268 21.30 20.14 8.15
CA PRO A 268 20.93 21.51 8.54
C PRO A 268 21.13 22.55 7.41
N ASN A 269 21.97 22.22 6.43
CA ASN A 269 22.26 23.06 5.27
C ASN A 269 21.28 22.84 4.10
N VAL A 270 20.43 21.81 4.17
CA VAL A 270 19.44 21.53 3.13
C VAL A 270 18.18 22.34 3.45
N PRO A 271 17.74 23.26 2.57
CA PRO A 271 16.55 24.07 2.83
C PRO A 271 15.29 23.21 2.76
N THR A 272 14.19 23.70 3.34
CA THR A 272 12.87 23.11 3.11
C THR A 272 12.35 23.48 1.71
N VAL A 273 11.42 22.69 1.18
CA VAL A 273 10.70 23.05 -0.05
C VAL A 273 9.94 24.36 0.11
N ALA A 274 9.47 24.72 1.31
CA ALA A 274 8.85 26.01 1.58
C ALA A 274 9.86 27.17 1.50
N GLU A 275 11.05 27.04 2.11
CA GLU A 275 12.15 28.00 1.96
C GLU A 275 12.60 28.15 0.50
N ALA A 276 12.47 27.09 -0.29
CA ALA A 276 12.78 27.08 -1.71
C ALA A 276 11.65 27.62 -2.62
N GLY A 277 10.53 28.08 -2.06
CA GLY A 277 9.40 28.64 -2.83
C GLY A 277 8.39 27.63 -3.35
N LEU A 278 8.38 26.41 -2.82
CA LEU A 278 7.48 25.31 -3.17
C LEU A 278 6.74 24.76 -1.93
N PRO A 279 6.03 25.59 -1.14
CA PRO A 279 5.43 25.18 0.12
C PRO A 279 4.38 24.08 -0.04
N GLU A 280 3.79 23.89 -1.22
CA GLU A 280 2.80 22.83 -1.47
C GLU A 280 3.39 21.43 -1.57
N LEU A 281 4.72 21.32 -1.68
CA LEU A 281 5.41 20.04 -1.59
C LEU A 281 5.64 19.61 -0.12
N THR A 282 5.34 20.49 0.85
CA THR A 282 5.54 20.18 2.27
C THR A 282 4.65 19.03 2.70
N GLY A 283 5.26 18.02 3.32
CA GLY A 283 4.54 16.85 3.82
C GLY A 283 5.50 15.77 4.29
N SER A 284 5.35 15.35 5.54
CA SER A 284 6.11 14.23 6.10
C SER A 284 5.44 12.90 5.76
N PRO A 285 6.15 11.94 5.15
CA PRO A 285 5.73 10.55 5.09
C PRO A 285 5.42 9.99 6.47
N TRP A 286 4.29 9.30 6.58
CA TRP A 286 3.99 8.45 7.73
C TRP A 286 3.63 7.05 7.28
N PHE A 287 3.87 6.09 8.17
CA PHE A 287 3.60 4.68 7.96
C PHE A 287 2.87 4.12 9.18
N GLY A 288 1.83 3.32 8.91
CA GLY A 288 0.94 2.83 9.95
C GLY A 288 0.42 1.43 9.68
N PHE A 289 -0.05 0.80 10.75
CA PHE A 289 -0.74 -0.47 10.75
C PHE A 289 -2.25 -0.27 10.63
N VAL A 290 -2.85 -1.03 9.73
CA VAL A 290 -4.30 -1.19 9.62
C VAL A 290 -4.66 -2.67 9.53
N ALA A 291 -5.83 -3.04 10.03
CA ALA A 291 -6.40 -4.38 9.93
C ALA A 291 -7.63 -4.36 9.00
N PRO A 292 -8.18 -5.51 8.57
CA PRO A 292 -9.48 -5.55 7.89
C PRO A 292 -10.56 -4.88 8.76
N ALA A 293 -11.50 -4.15 8.14
CA ALA A 293 -12.46 -3.31 8.86
C ALA A 293 -13.29 -4.02 9.94
N ALA A 294 -13.64 -5.29 9.72
CA ALA A 294 -14.45 -6.07 10.65
C ALA A 294 -13.64 -6.68 11.81
N THR A 295 -12.33 -6.39 11.92
CA THR A 295 -11.49 -6.93 13.00
C THR A 295 -12.04 -6.49 14.36
N PRO A 296 -12.25 -7.41 15.32
CA PRO A 296 -12.83 -7.09 16.62
C PRO A 296 -12.10 -5.91 17.29
N PRO A 297 -12.82 -4.91 17.84
CA PRO A 297 -12.21 -3.75 18.49
C PRO A 297 -11.23 -4.12 19.61
N ALA A 298 -11.50 -5.21 20.34
CA ALA A 298 -10.61 -5.71 21.38
C ALA A 298 -9.25 -6.17 20.84
N ILE A 299 -9.21 -6.78 19.65
CA ILE A 299 -7.97 -7.18 18.97
C ILE A 299 -7.21 -5.94 18.47
N VAL A 300 -7.92 -4.98 17.86
CA VAL A 300 -7.32 -3.71 17.42
C VAL A 300 -6.69 -2.96 18.61
N ASN A 301 -7.41 -2.88 19.73
CA ASN A 301 -6.94 -2.24 20.95
C ASN A 301 -5.75 -2.98 21.56
N LYS A 302 -5.73 -4.32 21.53
CA LYS A 302 -4.60 -5.12 22.01
C LYS A 302 -3.34 -4.86 21.18
N LEU A 303 -3.45 -4.86 19.84
CA LEU A 303 -2.35 -4.52 18.94
C LEU A 303 -1.85 -3.08 19.17
N ALA A 304 -2.77 -2.11 19.25
CA ALA A 304 -2.42 -0.72 19.52
C ALA A 304 -1.77 -0.51 20.90
N GLY A 305 -2.18 -1.29 21.91
CA GLY A 305 -1.55 -1.31 23.23
C GLY A 305 -0.12 -1.81 23.18
N VAL A 306 0.13 -2.91 22.46
CA VAL A 306 1.48 -3.43 22.22
C VAL A 306 2.34 -2.38 21.50
N PHE A 307 1.83 -1.82 20.40
CA PHE A 307 2.56 -0.82 19.63
C PHE A 307 2.87 0.45 20.44
N SER A 308 1.95 0.90 21.29
CA SER A 308 2.17 2.04 22.18
C SER A 308 3.34 1.79 23.15
N GLN A 309 3.45 0.57 23.70
CA GLN A 309 4.54 0.20 24.62
C GLN A 309 5.92 0.23 23.96
N LEU A 310 6.00 0.02 22.64
CA LEU A 310 7.26 0.05 21.90
C LEU A 310 7.97 1.40 21.95
N GLN A 311 7.26 2.50 22.24
CA GLN A 311 7.88 3.82 22.41
C GLN A 311 8.86 3.88 23.59
N SER A 312 8.71 3.00 24.57
CA SER A 312 9.60 2.91 25.73
C SER A 312 10.84 2.04 25.47
N ASP A 313 10.92 1.34 24.33
CA ASP A 313 12.11 0.58 23.94
C ASP A 313 13.15 1.53 23.30
N ALA A 314 14.09 2.01 24.12
CA ALA A 314 15.16 2.90 23.68
C ALA A 314 16.04 2.29 22.57
N ALA A 315 16.21 0.97 22.54
CA ALA A 315 16.99 0.30 21.50
C ALA A 315 16.24 0.30 20.17
N LEU A 316 14.92 0.07 20.18
CA LEU A 316 14.08 0.20 18.99
C LEU A 316 14.07 1.65 18.49
N VAL A 317 13.83 2.62 19.37
CA VAL A 317 13.84 4.05 19.02
C VAL A 317 15.16 4.43 18.36
N LYS A 318 16.30 4.01 18.94
CA LYS A 318 17.61 4.27 18.36
C LYS A 318 17.76 3.62 16.99
N ARG A 319 17.41 2.34 16.83
CA ARG A 319 17.55 1.63 15.55
C ARG A 319 16.68 2.24 14.46
N LEU A 320 15.46 2.70 14.78
CA LEU A 320 14.59 3.40 13.84
C LEU A 320 15.19 4.76 13.44
N ASN A 321 15.70 5.53 14.41
CA ASN A 321 16.37 6.79 14.12
C ASN A 321 17.63 6.60 13.26
N ASP A 322 18.43 5.56 13.52
CA ASP A 322 19.62 5.22 12.74
C ASP A 322 19.28 4.96 11.26
N VAL A 323 18.09 4.38 11.00
CA VAL A 323 17.56 4.20 9.64
C VAL A 323 16.62 5.34 9.20
N GLY A 324 16.63 6.49 9.86
CA GLY A 324 15.94 7.71 9.41
C GLY A 324 14.42 7.73 9.63
N TYR A 325 13.90 6.96 10.60
CA TYR A 325 12.49 6.97 10.99
C TYR A 325 12.34 7.40 12.46
N THR A 326 11.42 8.33 12.71
CA THR A 326 11.02 8.71 14.06
C THR A 326 9.87 7.82 14.51
N LEU A 327 10.05 7.13 15.65
CA LEU A 327 8.97 6.39 16.31
C LEU A 327 8.11 7.34 17.13
N LYS A 328 6.83 7.41 16.80
CA LYS A 328 5.78 8.08 17.59
C LYS A 328 4.51 7.24 17.40
N VAL A 329 3.76 6.92 18.42
CA VAL A 329 2.64 5.98 18.23
C VAL A 329 1.33 6.68 18.48
N THR A 330 0.48 6.70 17.47
CA THR A 330 -0.89 7.18 17.61
C THR A 330 -1.81 6.04 18.04
N GLY A 331 -2.87 6.37 18.77
CA GLY A 331 -3.93 5.40 19.06
C GLY A 331 -4.85 5.15 17.85
N PRO A 332 -5.75 4.14 17.90
CA PRO A 332 -6.68 3.85 16.80
C PRO A 332 -7.55 5.05 16.39
N ALA A 333 -8.11 5.76 17.38
CA ALA A 333 -8.97 6.92 17.14
C ALA A 333 -8.22 8.11 16.52
N GLU A 334 -7.01 8.40 17.00
CA GLU A 334 -6.15 9.44 16.44
C GLU A 334 -5.71 9.09 15.02
N SER A 335 -5.33 7.83 14.78
CA SER A 335 -4.96 7.33 13.45
C SER A 335 -6.12 7.50 12.46
N LYS A 336 -7.33 7.13 12.88
CA LYS A 336 -8.55 7.31 12.08
C LYS A 336 -8.79 8.78 11.75
N ALA A 337 -8.72 9.66 12.75
CA ALA A 337 -8.92 11.10 12.56
C ALA A 337 -7.90 11.70 11.59
N LEU A 338 -6.62 11.31 11.69
CA LEU A 338 -5.56 11.77 10.79
C LEU A 338 -5.79 11.28 9.36
N ILE A 339 -6.06 9.98 9.16
CA ILE A 339 -6.35 9.39 7.84
C ILE A 339 -7.55 10.09 7.19
N GLU A 340 -8.64 10.31 7.93
CA GLU A 340 -9.82 10.99 7.42
C GLU A 340 -9.56 12.46 7.08
N ALA A 341 -8.77 13.17 7.90
CA ALA A 341 -8.39 14.55 7.64
C ALA A 341 -7.56 14.67 6.37
N GLU A 342 -6.55 13.80 6.20
CA GLU A 342 -5.72 13.77 5.00
C GLU A 342 -6.54 13.40 3.77
N ARG A 343 -7.42 12.39 3.87
CA ARG A 343 -8.34 12.03 2.77
C ARG A 343 -9.15 13.25 2.31
N ARG A 344 -9.76 14.00 3.24
CA ARG A 344 -10.50 15.22 2.90
C ARG A 344 -9.59 16.27 2.25
N ALA A 345 -8.37 16.46 2.76
CA ALA A 345 -7.42 17.41 2.20
C ALA A 345 -7.02 17.05 0.76
N PHE A 346 -6.63 15.79 0.51
CA PHE A 346 -6.26 15.31 -0.82
C PHE A 346 -7.45 15.29 -1.79
N GLY A 347 -8.66 15.01 -1.32
CA GLY A 347 -9.87 15.14 -2.12
C GLY A 347 -10.08 16.57 -2.64
N LYS A 348 -9.84 17.59 -1.81
CA LYS A 348 -9.88 19.00 -2.25
C LYS A 348 -8.77 19.32 -3.25
N ILE A 349 -7.56 18.81 -3.03
CA ILE A 349 -6.43 19.01 -3.95
C ILE A 349 -6.74 18.40 -5.33
N ALA A 350 -7.24 17.17 -5.36
CA ALA A 350 -7.60 16.49 -6.61
C ALA A 350 -8.76 17.18 -7.33
N ALA A 351 -9.82 17.59 -6.62
CA ALA A 351 -10.95 18.33 -7.19
C ALA A 351 -10.55 19.69 -7.77
N GLY A 352 -9.52 20.33 -7.21
CA GLY A 352 -8.94 21.56 -7.74
C GLY A 352 -8.07 21.39 -9.00
N GLY A 353 -8.07 20.20 -9.62
CA GLY A 353 -7.31 19.92 -10.85
C GLY A 353 -5.82 19.72 -10.63
N ARG A 354 -5.38 19.50 -9.38
CA ARG A 354 -3.95 19.44 -9.02
C ARG A 354 -3.36 18.04 -9.06
N LEU A 355 -4.13 16.98 -9.27
CA LEU A 355 -3.62 15.58 -9.21
C LEU A 355 -4.27 14.63 -10.23
N ASP A 356 -5.21 15.09 -11.04
CA ASP A 356 -6.16 14.30 -11.81
C ASP A 356 -5.74 14.03 -13.27
N LYS A 357 -4.58 14.54 -13.68
CA LYS A 357 -4.00 14.33 -15.01
C LYS A 357 -2.66 13.59 -14.91
N PRO A 358 -2.65 12.25 -14.98
CA PRO A 358 -1.44 11.56 -15.39
C PRO A 358 -1.16 11.99 -16.84
N ASN A 359 -0.13 12.80 -17.04
CA ASN A 359 0.41 13.08 -18.37
C ASN A 359 1.29 11.91 -18.82
#